data_AF-A0A167WYI5-F1
#
_entry.id   AF-A0A167WYI5-F1
#
_cell.length_a   1.000
_cell.length_b   1.000
_cell.length_c   1.000
_cell.angle_alpha   90.00
_cell.angle_beta   90.00
_cell.angle_gamma   90.00
#
_symmetry.space_group_name_H-M   'P 1'
#
loop_
_entity.id
_entity.type
_entity.pdbx_description
1 polymer ?
#
loop_
_entity_poly.entity_id
_entity_poly.type
_entity_poly.pdbx_seq_one_letter_code
_entity_poly.pdbx_strand_id
1 'polypeptide(L)'
;MSNGIDTILDEIKKIRQHQKDELKAIHDKLNAQEQARTRERYLARMLRTAANPTYDRQGKLPCGEGTRVEVLAEIMEWRDDKYDQSQGFLWLTGEPGAGKSAITASIAGSCKDDGTLWAQFFINRNNVETTDPTLYFPSIARQFIDHSP
;
A
#
# COMPACT_ATOMS: atom_id res chain seq x y z
N MET A 1 -40.76 4.50 48.07
CA MET A 1 -39.34 4.95 48.02
C MET A 1 -38.39 3.94 47.37
N SER A 2 -38.82 2.73 46.96
CA SER A 2 -37.94 1.71 46.35
C SER A 2 -37.54 1.96 44.89
N ASN A 3 -38.42 2.58 44.07
CA ASN A 3 -38.18 2.74 42.63
C ASN A 3 -36.93 3.55 42.25
N GLY A 4 -36.49 4.48 43.10
CA GLY A 4 -35.30 5.30 42.83
C GLY A 4 -33.98 4.53 42.96
N ILE A 5 -33.91 3.60 43.91
CA ILE A 5 -32.70 2.79 44.17
C ILE A 5 -32.52 1.74 43.08
N ASP A 6 -33.61 1.09 42.66
CA ASP A 6 -33.55 0.09 41.58
C ASP A 6 -33.11 0.71 40.24
N THR A 7 -33.54 1.94 39.96
CA THR A 7 -33.13 2.68 38.75
C THR A 7 -31.63 2.97 38.77
N ILE A 8 -31.09 3.41 39.91
CA ILE A 8 -29.65 3.67 40.09
C ILE A 8 -28.84 2.37 39.94
N LEU A 9 -29.32 1.26 40.50
CA LEU A 9 -28.64 -0.03 40.41
C LEU A 9 -28.57 -0.53 38.95
N ASP A 10 -29.62 -0.31 38.17
CA ASP A 10 -29.63 -0.68 36.75
C ASP A 10 -28.72 0.21 35.90
N GLU A 11 -28.62 1.51 36.19
CA GLU A 11 -27.63 2.39 35.55
C GLU A 11 -26.20 1.95 35.86
N ILE A 12 -25.89 1.60 37.12
CA ILE A 12 -24.58 1.09 37.52
C ILE A 12 -24.24 -0.20 36.75
N LYS A 13 -25.20 -1.12 36.59
CA LYS A 13 -25.00 -2.34 35.80
C LYS A 13 -24.69 -2.03 34.34
N LYS A 14 -25.45 -1.10 33.72
CA LYS A 14 -25.22 -0.67 32.33
C LYS A 14 -23.83 -0.07 32.16
N ILE A 15 -23.39 0.81 33.07
CA ILE A 15 -22.05 1.41 33.04
C ILE A 15 -20.98 0.33 33.15
N ARG A 16 -21.11 -0.61 34.09
CA ARG A 16 -20.13 -1.72 34.25
C ARG A 16 -20.05 -2.60 33.01
N GLN A 17 -21.19 -2.91 32.40
CA GLN A 17 -21.23 -3.71 31.18
C GLN A 17 -20.55 -2.98 30.03
N HIS A 18 -20.85 -1.69 29.85
CA HIS A 18 -20.21 -0.85 28.85
C HIS A 18 -18.69 -0.79 29.04
N GLN A 19 -18.20 -0.53 30.27
CA GLN A 19 -16.77 -0.52 30.58
C GLN A 19 -16.09 -1.87 30.29
N LYS A 20 -16.78 -2.98 30.54
CA LYS A 20 -16.28 -4.32 30.24
C LYS A 20 -16.15 -4.54 28.73
N ASP A 21 -17.13 -4.08 27.96
CA ASP A 21 -17.12 -4.19 26.50
C ASP A 21 -16.04 -3.30 25.88
N GLU A 22 -15.85 -2.08 26.41
CA GLU A 22 -14.75 -1.18 26.03
C GLU A 22 -13.39 -1.81 26.34
N LEU A 23 -13.19 -2.38 27.53
CA LEU A 23 -11.95 -3.02 27.91
C LEU A 23 -11.63 -4.21 27.01
N LYS A 24 -12.64 -5.00 26.65
CA LYS A 24 -12.49 -6.11 25.69
C LYS A 24 -12.07 -5.60 24.31
N ALA A 25 -12.73 -4.56 23.81
CA ALA A 25 -12.39 -3.97 22.52
C ALA A 25 -10.95 -3.40 22.49
N ILE A 26 -10.49 -2.81 23.59
CA ILE A 26 -9.10 -2.34 23.74
C ILE A 26 -8.13 -3.52 23.73
N HIS A 27 -8.42 -4.58 24.48
CA HIS A 27 -7.58 -5.77 24.53
C HIS A 27 -7.45 -6.45 23.17
N ASP A 28 -8.56 -6.60 22.45
CA ASP A 28 -8.57 -7.19 21.11
C ASP A 28 -7.76 -6.35 20.11
N LYS A 29 -7.90 -5.01 20.17
CA LYS A 29 -7.07 -4.09 19.35
C LYS A 29 -5.58 -4.18 19.69
N LEU A 30 -5.24 -4.27 20.97
CA LEU A 30 -3.84 -4.39 21.40
C LEU A 30 -3.22 -5.69 20.90
N ASN A 31 -3.94 -6.80 21.02
CA ASN A 31 -3.49 -8.10 20.52
C ASN A 31 -3.30 -8.08 18.99
N ALA A 32 -4.24 -7.49 18.25
CA ALA A 32 -4.13 -7.34 16.80
C ALA A 32 -2.89 -6.51 16.41
N GLN A 33 -2.63 -5.40 17.11
CA GLN A 33 -1.43 -4.59 16.89
C GLN A 33 -0.14 -5.35 17.20
N GLU A 34 -0.11 -6.15 18.27
CA GLU A 34 1.06 -6.94 18.63
C GLU A 34 1.34 -8.06 17.62
N GLN A 35 0.29 -8.71 17.13
CA GLN A 35 0.38 -9.69 16.04
C GLN A 35 0.91 -9.05 14.76
N ALA A 36 0.37 -7.89 14.36
CA ALA A 36 0.83 -7.15 13.19
C ALA A 36 2.33 -6.79 13.30
N ARG A 37 2.76 -6.24 14.44
CA ARG A 37 4.18 -5.91 14.72
C ARG A 37 5.09 -7.13 14.69
N THR A 38 4.61 -8.27 15.17
CA THR A 38 5.38 -9.52 15.18
C THR A 38 5.55 -10.05 13.76
N ARG A 39 4.47 -10.05 12.98
CA ARG A 39 4.46 -10.43 11.56
C ARG A 39 5.40 -9.56 10.75
N GLU A 40 5.34 -8.25 10.93
CA GLU A 40 6.20 -7.28 10.24
C GLU A 40 7.70 -7.53 10.53
N ARG A 41 8.05 -7.75 11.81
CA ARG A 41 9.42 -8.08 12.23
C ARG A 41 9.92 -9.40 11.65
N TYR A 42 9.08 -10.44 11.67
CA TYR A 42 9.43 -11.73 11.09
C TYR A 42 9.69 -11.60 9.59
N LEU A 43 8.80 -10.92 8.87
CA LEU A 43 8.92 -10.76 7.42
C LEU A 43 10.07 -9.84 7.02
N ALA A 44 10.41 -8.82 7.83
CA ALA A 44 11.60 -7.99 7.62
C ALA A 44 12.88 -8.82 7.66
N ARG A 45 12.91 -9.83 8.53
CA ARG A 45 14.05 -10.72 8.68
C ARG A 45 14.11 -11.80 7.60
N MET A 46 12.95 -12.26 7.13
CA MET A 46 12.86 -13.38 6.17
C MET A 46 12.97 -12.93 4.72
N LEU A 47 12.42 -11.76 4.37
CA LEU A 47 12.42 -11.26 3.00
C LEU A 47 13.65 -10.39 2.77
N ARG A 48 14.62 -10.91 2.00
CA ARG A 48 15.67 -10.06 1.43
C ARG A 48 15.05 -9.23 0.32
N THR A 49 15.07 -7.90 0.47
CA THR A 49 14.51 -6.95 -0.50
C THR A 49 15.62 -6.14 -1.15
N ALA A 50 15.37 -5.60 -2.33
CA ALA A 50 16.28 -4.67 -2.97
C ALA A 50 16.24 -3.30 -2.27
N ALA A 51 17.40 -2.66 -2.15
CA ALA A 51 17.53 -1.30 -1.68
C ALA A 51 16.95 -0.34 -2.71
N ASN A 52 16.07 0.55 -2.25
CA ASN A 52 15.47 1.62 -3.05
C ASN A 52 14.82 1.12 -4.36
N PRO A 53 13.85 0.18 -4.30
CA PRO A 53 13.23 -0.39 -5.50
C PRO A 53 12.16 0.51 -6.11
N THR A 54 11.77 1.59 -5.42
CA THR A 54 10.66 2.47 -5.80
C THR A 54 11.14 3.67 -6.63
N TYR A 55 10.25 4.27 -7.42
CA TYR A 55 10.61 5.38 -8.32
C TYR A 55 11.16 6.58 -7.56
N ASP A 56 10.55 6.91 -6.41
CA ASP A 56 10.89 8.04 -5.56
C ASP A 56 12.26 7.86 -4.90
N ARG A 57 12.54 6.67 -4.36
CA ARG A 57 13.85 6.36 -3.76
C ARG A 57 14.98 6.28 -4.77
N GLN A 58 14.66 6.08 -6.05
CA GLN A 58 15.63 6.13 -7.15
C GLN A 58 15.76 7.52 -7.78
N GLY A 59 15.04 8.53 -7.29
CA GLY A 59 15.05 9.88 -7.86
C GLY A 59 14.50 9.94 -9.29
N LYS A 60 13.59 9.03 -9.67
CA LYS A 60 12.91 9.08 -10.97
C LYS A 60 11.88 10.21 -10.92
N LEU A 61 12.08 11.22 -11.76
CA LEU A 61 11.18 12.35 -11.84
C LEU A 61 9.96 12.00 -12.70
N PRO A 62 8.74 12.33 -12.26
CA PRO A 62 7.56 12.33 -13.12
C PRO A 62 7.72 13.24 -14.34
N CYS A 63 6.78 13.10 -15.28
CA CYS A 63 6.61 14.05 -16.38
C CYS A 63 6.42 15.47 -15.85
N GLY A 64 6.91 16.47 -16.60
CA GLY A 64 6.60 17.87 -16.30
C GLY A 64 5.10 18.15 -16.44
N GLU A 65 4.63 19.15 -15.70
CA GLU A 65 3.24 19.58 -15.74
C GLU A 65 2.79 19.91 -17.18
N GLY A 66 1.59 19.46 -17.56
CA GLY A 66 1.03 19.67 -18.90
C GLY A 66 1.73 18.90 -20.03
N THR A 67 2.67 17.99 -19.72
CA THR A 67 3.35 17.16 -20.72
C THR A 67 2.82 15.74 -20.75
N ARG A 68 2.83 15.10 -21.92
CA ARG A 68 2.46 13.68 -22.13
C ARG A 68 1.05 13.33 -21.63
N VAL A 69 0.18 14.33 -21.59
CA VAL A 69 -1.19 14.25 -21.06
C VAL A 69 -1.97 13.12 -21.71
N GLU A 70 -1.93 13.02 -23.04
CA GLU A 70 -2.65 11.99 -23.80
C GLU A 70 -2.21 10.57 -23.43
N VAL A 71 -0.89 10.31 -23.41
CA VAL A 71 -0.34 8.99 -23.07
C VAL A 71 -0.60 8.63 -21.61
N LEU A 72 -0.52 9.61 -20.70
CA LEU A 72 -0.85 9.37 -19.29
C LEU A 72 -2.33 9.05 -19.13
N ALA A 73 -3.22 9.76 -19.81
CA ALA A 73 -4.65 9.49 -19.79
C ALA A 73 -4.97 8.09 -20.34
N GLU A 74 -4.37 7.69 -21.45
CA GLU A 74 -4.57 6.36 -22.06
C GLU A 74 -4.14 5.23 -21.12
N ILE A 75 -2.99 5.37 -20.44
CA ILE A 75 -2.53 4.37 -19.47
C ILE A 75 -3.47 4.29 -18.25
N MET A 76 -3.99 5.43 -17.79
CA MET A 76 -4.93 5.46 -16.65
C MET A 76 -6.29 4.87 -17.03
N GLU A 77 -6.78 5.13 -18.25
CA GLU A 77 -7.99 4.49 -18.79
C GLU A 77 -7.80 2.97 -18.91
N TRP A 78 -6.66 2.52 -19.44
CA TRP A 78 -6.31 1.09 -19.49
C TRP A 78 -6.29 0.44 -18.11
N ARG A 79 -5.72 1.12 -17.10
CA ARG A 79 -5.69 0.65 -15.72
C ARG A 79 -7.10 0.48 -15.13
N ASP A 80 -8.01 1.39 -15.49
CA ASP A 80 -9.38 1.43 -14.95
C ASP A 80 -10.33 0.49 -15.69
N ASP A 81 -9.89 -0.12 -16.79
CA ASP A 81 -10.61 -1.17 -17.50
C ASP A 81 -10.72 -2.44 -16.63
N LYS A 82 -11.95 -2.76 -16.22
CA LYS A 82 -12.29 -3.92 -15.37
C LYS A 82 -13.01 -5.04 -16.11
N TYR A 83 -13.04 -5.01 -17.45
CA TYR A 83 -13.65 -6.10 -18.22
C TYR A 83 -12.81 -7.37 -18.11
N ASP A 84 -13.44 -8.55 -18.15
CA ASP A 84 -12.76 -9.86 -18.08
C ASP A 84 -11.72 -10.08 -19.22
N GLN A 85 -11.79 -9.27 -20.28
CA GLN A 85 -10.88 -9.30 -21.43
C GLN A 85 -9.78 -8.23 -21.38
N SER A 86 -9.77 -7.40 -20.32
CA SER A 86 -8.75 -6.35 -20.14
C SER A 86 -7.35 -6.95 -20.10
N GLN A 87 -6.40 -6.25 -20.72
CA GLN A 87 -5.00 -6.70 -20.75
C GLN A 87 -4.37 -6.44 -19.37
N GLY A 88 -3.85 -7.47 -18.70
CA GLY A 88 -3.17 -7.32 -17.40
C GLY A 88 -1.72 -6.81 -17.48
N PHE A 89 -1.23 -6.52 -18.68
CA PHE A 89 0.15 -6.10 -18.92
C PHE A 89 0.23 -5.04 -20.02
N LEU A 90 0.87 -3.90 -19.71
CA LEU A 90 1.10 -2.82 -20.65
C LEU A 90 2.58 -2.74 -21.03
N TRP A 91 2.86 -2.65 -22.33
CA TRP A 91 4.22 -2.55 -22.85
C TRP A 91 4.49 -1.16 -23.47
N LEU A 92 5.15 -0.29 -22.70
CA LEU A 92 5.49 1.07 -23.13
C LEU A 92 6.80 1.10 -23.94
N THR A 93 6.72 1.39 -25.24
CA THR A 93 7.87 1.51 -26.15
C THR A 93 8.15 2.96 -26.55
N GLY A 94 9.31 3.19 -27.16
CA GLY A 94 9.71 4.49 -27.66
C GLY A 94 11.22 4.63 -27.73
N GLU A 95 11.69 5.66 -28.40
CA GLU A 95 13.12 5.92 -28.60
C GLU A 95 13.86 6.17 -27.27
N PRO A 96 15.18 5.94 -27.21
CA PRO A 96 16.01 6.40 -26.09
C PRO A 96 15.78 7.90 -25.84
N GLY A 97 15.59 8.28 -24.58
CA GLY A 97 15.31 9.68 -24.21
C GLY A 97 13.87 10.14 -24.36
N ALA A 98 12.94 9.33 -24.92
CA ALA A 98 11.53 9.70 -25.07
C ALA A 98 10.74 9.90 -23.76
N GLY A 99 11.38 9.75 -22.59
CA GLY A 99 10.75 10.00 -21.29
C GLY A 99 9.94 8.83 -20.72
N LYS A 100 10.11 7.61 -21.22
CA LYS A 100 9.39 6.40 -20.74
C LYS A 100 9.43 6.23 -19.21
N SER A 101 10.61 6.41 -18.60
CA SER A 101 10.74 6.32 -17.13
C SER A 101 10.03 7.46 -16.39
N ALA A 102 9.88 8.62 -17.01
CA ALA A 102 9.10 9.72 -16.44
C ALA A 102 7.60 9.42 -16.52
N ILE A 103 7.14 8.83 -17.63
CA ILE A 103 5.75 8.36 -17.78
C ILE A 103 5.43 7.32 -16.69
N THR A 104 6.25 6.28 -16.52
CA THR A 104 5.98 5.27 -15.48
C THR A 104 6.06 5.83 -14.06
N ALA A 105 6.94 6.81 -13.80
CA ALA A 105 6.98 7.51 -12.52
C ALA A 105 5.73 8.36 -12.27
N SER A 106 5.19 9.04 -13.29
CA SER A 106 3.91 9.76 -13.19
C SER A 106 2.73 8.85 -12.89
N ILE A 107 2.65 7.69 -13.56
CA ILE A 107 1.59 6.71 -13.33
C ILE A 107 1.71 6.13 -11.92
N ALA A 108 2.92 5.74 -11.50
CA ALA A 108 3.14 5.27 -10.13
C ALA A 108 2.80 6.35 -9.09
N GLY A 109 3.13 7.62 -9.34
CA GLY A 109 2.72 8.75 -8.52
C GLY A 109 1.19 8.87 -8.42
N SER A 110 0.50 8.86 -9.56
CA SER A 110 -0.96 8.96 -9.63
C SER A 110 -1.66 7.82 -8.88
N CYS A 111 -1.21 6.58 -9.08
CA CYS A 111 -1.74 5.42 -8.35
C CYS A 111 -1.41 5.46 -6.84
N LYS A 112 -0.31 6.11 -6.44
CA LYS A 112 0.01 6.31 -5.02
C LYS A 112 -0.96 7.31 -4.39
N ASP A 113 -1.25 8.39 -5.10
CA ASP A 113 -2.12 9.48 -4.63
C ASP A 113 -3.59 9.05 -4.51
N ASP A 114 -4.07 8.17 -5.39
CA ASP A 114 -5.43 7.61 -5.31
C ASP A 114 -5.56 6.33 -4.47
N GLY A 115 -4.45 5.86 -3.88
CA GLY A 115 -4.41 4.69 -3.01
C GLY A 115 -4.51 3.33 -3.71
N THR A 116 -4.35 3.28 -5.04
CA THR A 116 -4.39 2.03 -5.82
C THR A 116 -3.02 1.36 -5.99
N LEU A 117 -1.91 2.05 -5.67
CA LEU A 117 -0.57 1.50 -5.76
C LEU A 117 -0.23 0.62 -4.55
N TRP A 118 -0.40 -0.71 -4.69
CA TRP A 118 -0.04 -1.68 -3.64
C TRP A 118 1.46 -2.01 -3.59
N ALA A 119 2.12 -1.99 -4.74
CA ALA A 119 3.55 -2.28 -4.85
C ALA A 119 4.13 -1.70 -6.14
N GLN A 120 5.43 -1.45 -6.13
CA GLN A 120 6.19 -0.99 -7.28
C GLN A 120 7.62 -1.56 -7.27
N PHE A 121 8.19 -1.73 -8.45
CA PHE A 121 9.59 -2.14 -8.60
C PHE A 121 10.17 -1.57 -9.89
N PHE A 122 11.15 -0.67 -9.76
CA PHE A 122 11.82 -0.02 -10.87
C PHE A 122 13.20 -0.66 -11.09
N ILE A 123 13.35 -1.38 -12.20
CA ILE A 123 14.64 -1.93 -12.60
C ILE A 123 15.54 -0.80 -13.10
N ASN A 124 16.71 -0.67 -12.50
CA ASN A 124 17.68 0.36 -12.85
C ASN A 124 19.08 -0.23 -12.97
N ARG A 125 19.67 -0.14 -14.16
CA ARG A 125 21.02 -0.66 -14.45
C ARG A 125 22.13 -0.12 -13.54
N ASN A 126 21.91 1.03 -12.90
CA ASN A 126 22.86 1.63 -11.96
C ASN A 126 22.66 1.16 -10.52
N ASN A 127 21.63 0.34 -10.25
CA ASN A 127 21.37 -0.28 -8.96
C ASN A 127 21.33 -1.81 -9.15
N VAL A 128 22.44 -2.47 -8.80
CA VAL A 128 22.63 -3.91 -9.00
C VAL A 128 21.53 -4.76 -8.35
N GLU A 129 21.02 -4.36 -7.20
CA GLU A 129 19.96 -5.11 -6.51
C GLU A 129 18.64 -5.04 -7.27
N THR A 130 18.35 -3.92 -7.94
CA THR A 130 17.14 -3.80 -8.77
C THR A 130 17.26 -4.55 -10.10
N THR A 131 18.45 -5.04 -10.45
CA THR A 131 18.65 -5.92 -11.62
C THR A 131 18.71 -7.40 -11.26
N ASP A 132 18.72 -7.73 -9.96
CA ASP A 132 18.70 -9.11 -9.48
C ASP A 132 17.25 -9.63 -9.42
N PRO A 133 16.85 -10.55 -10.32
CA PRO A 133 15.48 -11.07 -10.35
C PRO A 133 15.09 -11.82 -9.08
N THR A 134 16.05 -12.30 -8.29
CA THR A 134 15.76 -12.96 -7.01
C THR A 134 15.17 -12.00 -5.97
N LEU A 135 15.29 -10.69 -6.19
CA LEU A 135 14.80 -9.65 -5.27
C LEU A 135 13.45 -9.05 -5.69
N TYR A 136 12.91 -9.37 -6.87
CA TYR A 136 11.68 -8.73 -7.39
C TYR A 136 10.47 -9.07 -6.51
N PHE A 137 10.14 -10.36 -6.43
CA PHE A 137 8.97 -10.82 -5.67
C PHE A 137 9.09 -10.60 -4.16
N PRO A 138 10.25 -10.83 -3.49
CA PRO A 138 10.40 -10.50 -2.07
C PRO A 138 10.15 -9.00 -1.78
N SER A 139 10.64 -8.11 -2.65
CA SER A 139 10.44 -6.65 -2.48
C SER A 139 8.99 -6.24 -2.71
N ILE A 140 8.30 -6.88 -3.65
CA ILE A 140 6.86 -6.67 -3.90
C ILE A 140 6.04 -7.21 -2.73
N ALA A 141 6.30 -8.44 -2.29
CA ALA A 141 5.61 -9.06 -1.15
C ALA A 141 5.74 -8.22 0.12
N ARG A 142 6.94 -7.66 0.36
CA ARG A 142 7.16 -6.73 1.48
C ARG A 142 6.24 -5.52 1.41
N GLN A 143 6.11 -4.88 0.24
CA GLN A 143 5.22 -3.73 0.06
C GLN A 143 3.74 -4.09 0.30
N PHE A 144 3.28 -5.26 -0.17
CA PHE A 144 1.91 -5.71 0.10
C PHE A 144 1.63 -5.89 1.60
N ILE A 145 2.60 -6.41 2.36
CA ILE A 145 2.46 -6.54 3.81
C ILE A 145 2.33 -5.17 4.46
N ASP A 146 3.17 -4.22 4.05
CA ASP A 146 3.18 -2.86 4.61
C ASP A 146 1.89 -2.07 4.28
N HIS A 147 1.16 -2.45 3.22
CA HIS A 147 -0.14 -1.86 2.83
C HIS A 147 -1.36 -2.72 3.25
N SER A 148 -1.15 -3.92 3.79
CA SER A 148 -2.23 -4.77 4.29
C SER A 148 -2.71 -4.24 5.65
N PRO A 149 -4.02 -4.01 5.85
CA PRO A 149 -4.57 -3.61 7.14
C PRO A 149 -4.41 -4.69 8.23
#